data_AF-A0A2G9U051-F1
#
_entry.id   AF-A0A2G9U051-F1
#
_cell.length_a   1.000
_cell.length_b   1.000
_cell.length_c   1.000
_cell.angle_alpha   90.00
_cell.angle_beta   90.00
_cell.angle_gamma   90.00
#
_symmetry.space_group_name_H-M   'P 1'
#
loop_
_entity.id
_entity.type
_entity.pdbx_description
1 polymer ?
#
loop_
_entity_poly.entity_id
_entity_poly.type
_entity_poly.pdbx_seq_one_letter_code
_entity_poly.pdbx_strand_id
1 'polypeptide(L)' 'MCLDTLGRRAGEAPGLYQCHGTGGNQEWSYERDEGYLRSTTSRLCITMEDVNGEPFVLLDDCSKVSSMSHSVLEGSS' A
#
# COMPACT_ATOMS: atom_id res chain seq x y z
N MET A 1 3.46 -1.06 16.56
CA MET A 1 4.29 -1.05 15.33
C MET A 1 3.47 -0.42 14.24
N CYS A 2 4.05 0.44 13.41
CA CYS A 2 3.36 1.19 12.36
C CYS A 2 4.02 0.94 11.01
N LEU A 3 3.21 0.99 9.94
CA LEU A 3 3.72 0.98 8.58
C LEU A 3 4.36 2.33 8.28
N ASP A 4 5.61 2.28 7.87
CA ASP A 4 6.49 3.45 7.75
C ASP A 4 7.16 3.43 6.37
N THR A 5 7.14 4.56 5.67
CA THR A 5 7.83 4.65 4.37
C THR A 5 9.34 4.59 4.50
N LEU A 6 9.90 4.88 5.68
CA LEU A 6 11.33 4.97 5.97
C LEU A 6 12.10 5.90 5.01
N GLY A 7 11.40 6.83 4.34
CA GLY A 7 11.98 7.68 3.29
C GLY A 7 12.31 6.95 1.99
N ARG A 8 11.78 5.73 1.80
CA ARG A 8 11.99 4.88 0.63
C ARG A 8 11.27 5.40 -0.61
N ARG A 9 11.79 5.02 -1.77
CA ARG A 9 11.37 5.51 -3.09
C ARG A 9 10.42 4.53 -3.79
N ALA A 10 9.96 4.90 -4.98
CA ALA A 10 9.21 3.99 -5.83
C ALA A 10 10.03 2.73 -6.16
N GLY A 11 9.38 1.56 -6.13
CA GLY A 11 9.99 0.25 -6.30
C GLY A 11 10.62 -0.34 -5.03
N GLU A 12 10.56 0.38 -3.90
CA GLU A 12 11.06 -0.11 -2.61
C GLU A 12 9.89 -0.47 -1.67
N ALA A 13 10.05 -1.53 -0.90
CA ALA A 13 9.04 -1.93 0.09
C ALA A 13 8.94 -0.90 1.22
N PRO A 14 7.77 -0.63 1.82
CA PRO A 14 7.72 0.05 3.11
C PRO A 14 8.31 -0.85 4.22
N GLY A 15 8.43 -0.30 5.43
CA GLY A 15 8.90 -1.05 6.60
C GLY A 15 7.97 -0.92 7.80
N LEU A 16 8.33 -1.63 8.87
CA LEU A 16 7.69 -1.50 10.16
C LEU A 16 8.61 -0.72 11.10
N TYR A 17 8.07 0.31 11.75
CA TYR A 17 8.80 1.10 12.75
C TYR A 17 7.95 1.39 13.99
N GLN A 18 8.61 1.81 15.08
CA GLN A 18 7.89 2.20 16.28
C GLN A 18 6.95 3.37 15.97
N CYS A 19 5.68 3.22 16.37
CA CYS A 19 4.69 4.27 16.19
C CYS A 19 5.07 5.47 17.06
N HIS A 20 5.18 6.66 16.46
CA HIS A 20 5.43 7.91 17.20
C HIS A 20 4.27 8.91 17.10
N GLY A 21 3.28 8.68 16.22
CA GLY A 21 2.03 9.44 16.21
C GLY A 21 2.13 10.88 15.71
N THR A 22 3.25 11.28 15.10
CA THR A 22 3.45 12.64 14.57
C THR A 22 3.03 12.79 13.10
N GLY A 23 2.45 11.74 12.52
CA GLY A 23 2.13 11.67 11.09
C GLY A 23 3.37 11.47 10.20
N GLY A 24 3.36 12.03 8.99
CA GLY A 24 4.50 12.02 8.09
C GLY A 24 4.70 10.68 7.37
N ASN A 25 5.86 10.05 7.54
CA ASN A 25 6.19 8.74 6.97
C ASN A 25 5.33 7.59 7.52
N GLN A 26 4.61 7.80 8.61
CA GLN A 26 3.66 6.84 9.20
C GLN A 26 2.19 7.18 8.90
N GLU A 27 1.94 8.18 8.06
CA GLU A 27 0.60 8.65 7.74
C GLU A 27 0.17 8.22 6.32
N TRP A 28 -1.02 7.64 6.25
CA TRP A 28 -1.60 7.06 5.04
C TRP A 28 -3.03 7.57 4.86
N SER A 29 -3.36 7.96 3.63
CA SER A 29 -4.73 8.26 3.21
C SER A 29 -5.30 7.08 2.43
N TYR A 30 -6.51 6.65 2.77
CA TYR A 30 -7.24 5.66 2.01
C TYR A 30 -8.11 6.34 0.95
N GLU A 31 -7.90 6.00 -0.33
CA GLU A 31 -8.80 6.38 -1.42
C GLU A 31 -9.90 5.33 -1.53
N ARG A 32 -11.14 5.75 -1.36
CA ARG A 32 -12.29 4.84 -1.26
C ARG A 32 -12.72 4.30 -2.62
N ASP A 33 -12.69 5.14 -3.64
CA ASP A 33 -13.25 4.78 -4.95
C ASP A 33 -12.35 3.77 -5.68
N GLU A 34 -11.03 3.97 -5.57
CA GLU A 34 -10.01 3.13 -6.22
C GLU A 34 -9.46 2.04 -5.27
N GLY A 35 -9.69 2.17 -3.97
CA GLY A 35 -9.32 1.16 -2.98
C GLY A 35 -7.83 1.07 -2.63
N TYR A 36 -7.07 2.16 -2.71
CA TYR A 36 -5.63 2.18 -2.41
C TYR A 36 -5.26 2.97 -1.15
N LEU A 37 -4.13 2.59 -0.55
CA LEU A 37 -3.48 3.34 0.53
C LEU A 37 -2.34 4.18 -0.06
N ARG A 38 -2.40 5.49 0.16
CA ARG A 38 -1.43 6.46 -0.34
C ARG A 38 -0.68 7.11 0.81
N SER A 39 0.64 7.15 0.73
CA SER A 39 1.48 7.93 1.63
C SER A 39 1.15 9.41 1.50
N THR A 40 0.87 10.09 2.62
CA THR A 40 0.52 11.52 2.59
C THR A 40 1.72 12.40 2.22
N THR A 41 2.94 11.91 2.46
CA THR A 41 4.20 12.64 2.22
C THR A 41 4.77 12.42 0.82
N SER A 42 5.02 11.18 0.43
CA SER A 42 5.65 10.84 -0.87
C SER A 42 4.66 10.75 -2.02
N ARG A 43 3.35 10.71 -1.73
CA ARG A 43 2.27 10.53 -2.71
C ARG A 43 2.29 9.18 -3.46
N LEU A 44 3.20 8.28 -3.11
CA LEU A 44 3.23 6.90 -3.57
C LEU A 44 2.16 6.07 -2.86
N CYS A 45 1.72 5.01 -3.52
CA CYS A 45 0.74 4.06 -3.03
C CYS A 45 1.39 2.72 -2.68
N ILE A 46 0.73 1.96 -1.81
CA ILE A 46 1.07 0.56 -1.57
C ILE A 46 0.61 -0.25 -2.78
N THR A 47 1.55 -0.90 -3.45
CA THR A 47 1.30 -1.81 -4.57
C THR A 47 1.73 -3.23 -4.20
N MET A 48 1.30 -4.20 -5.01
CA MET A 48 1.73 -5.59 -4.91
C MET A 48 2.28 -6.06 -6.25
N GLU A 49 3.44 -6.70 -6.22
CA GLU A 49 4.01 -7.40 -7.37
C GLU A 49 4.12 -8.89 -7.05
N ASP A 50 3.82 -9.74 -8.04
CA ASP A 50 4.10 -11.17 -7.96
C ASP A 50 5.47 -11.43 -8.57
N VAL A 51 6.42 -11.90 -7.75
CA VAL A 51 7.75 -12.30 -8.20
C VAL A 51 7.90 -13.79 -7.98
N ASN A 52 7.72 -14.57 -9.05
CA ASN A 52 7.79 -16.04 -9.04
C ASN A 52 6.76 -16.71 -8.10
N GLY A 53 5.55 -16.16 -8.01
CA GLY A 53 4.48 -16.65 -7.13
C GLY A 53 4.52 -16.09 -5.71
N GLU A 54 5.50 -15.24 -5.40
CA GLU A 54 5.63 -14.60 -4.10
C GLU A 54 5.13 -13.15 -4.15
N PRO A 55 4.19 -12.75 -3.29
CA PRO A 55 3.67 -11.39 -3.26
C PRO A 55 4.65 -10.45 -2.54
N PHE A 56 5.11 -9.42 -3.25
CA PHE A 56 5.94 -8.34 -2.71
C PHE A 56 5.15 -7.05 -2.61
N VAL A 57 5.15 -6.45 -1.42
CA VAL A 57 4.54 -5.15 -1.17
C VAL A 57 5.57 -4.05 -1.44
N LEU A 58 5.22 -3.11 -2.32
CA LEU A 58 6.09 -2.02 -2.73
C LEU A 58 5.40 -0.66 -2.58
N LEU A 59 6.19 0.40 -2.59
CA LEU A 59 5.72 1.76 -2.81
C LEU A 59 5.85 2.06 -4.30
N ASP A 60 4.80 2.52 -4.96
CA ASP A 60 4.88 2.92 -6.37
C ASP A 60 3.78 3.93 -6.75
N ASP A 61 3.73 4.32 -8.01
CA ASP A 61 2.64 5.13 -8.57
C ASP A 61 1.29 4.43 -8.35
N CYS A 62 0.29 5.21 -7.96
CA CYS A 62 -1.04 4.71 -7.63
C CYS A 62 -1.76 4.08 -8.84
N SER A 63 -1.38 4.45 -10.07
CA SER A 63 -1.86 3.80 -11.30
C SER A 63 -1.42 2.33 -11.43
N LYS A 64 -0.40 1.91 -10.68
CA LYS A 64 0.08 0.52 -10.64
C LYS A 64 -0.58 -0.30 -9.54
N VAL A 65 -1.44 0.28 -8.71
CA VAL A 65 -2.26 -0.51 -7.82
C VAL A 65 -3.19 -1.33 -8.69
N SER A 66 -2.91 -2.63 -8.83
CA SER A 66 -3.85 -3.55 -9.44
C SER A 66 -5.13 -3.46 -8.61
N SER A 67 -6.23 -3.06 -9.26
CA SER A 67 -7.53 -3.03 -8.62
C SER A 67 -7.73 -4.43 -8.04
N MET A 68 -7.77 -4.55 -6.71
CA MET A 68 -8.12 -5.81 -6.06
C MET A 68 -9.51 -6.16 -6.59
N SER A 69 -9.56 -7.09 -7.54
CA SER A 69 -10.81 -7.67 -7.99
C SER A 69 -11.39 -8.38 -6.79
N HIS A 70 -12.26 -7.68 -6.05
CA HIS A 70 -13.12 -8.29 -5.05
C HIS A 70 -13.93 -9.36 -5.78
N SER A 71 -13.43 -10.60 -5.71
CA SER A 71 -14.19 -11.76 -6.12
C SER A 71 -15.18 -11.99 -4.98
N VAL A 72 -16.31 -11.28 -5.01
CA VAL A 72 -17.43 -11.62 -4.16
C VAL A 72 -17.87 -13.00 -4.61
N LEU A 73 -17.51 -14.03 -3.85
CA LEU A 73 -18.07 -15.36 -4.02
C LEU A 73 -19.55 -15.25 -3.61
N GLU A 74 -20.44 -14.98 -4.57
CA GLU A 74 -21.87 -15.08 -4.33
C GLU A 74 -22.20 -16.53 -4.00
N GLY A 75 -22.49 -16.78 -2.72
CA GLY A 75 -22.93 -18.08 -2.24
C GLY A 75 -24.28 -18.43 -2.86
N SER A 76 -24.29 -19.44 -3.73
CA SER A 76 -25.50 -20.12 -4.19
C SER A 76 -26.22 -20.77 -3.00
N SER A 77 -27.43 -20.33 -2.69
CA SER A 77 -28.47 -21.16 -2.07
C SER A 77 -29.86 -20.80 -2.57
#